data_AF-A0A940UEI5-F1
#
_entry.id   AF-A0A940UEI5-F1
#
_cell.length_a   1.000
_cell.length_b   1.000
_cell.length_c   1.000
_cell.angle_alpha   90.00
_cell.angle_beta   90.00
_cell.angle_gamma   90.00
#
_symmetry.space_group_name_H-M   'P 1'
#
loop_
_entity.id
_entity.type
_entity.pdbx_description
1 polymer ?
#
loop_
_entity_poly.entity_id
_entity_poly.type
_entity_poly.pdbx_seq_one_letter_code
_entity_poly.pdbx_strand_id
1 'polypeptide(L)' 'MIGLAYAMGTPPGGAAGGGQSALTSLVPLIIMFAIFYFLLIRPQQKKAKEHKALLDALKKGDKVVTAGGMHGKVTAVEES' A
#
# COMPACT_ATOMS: atom_id res chain seq x y z
N MET A 1 -33.82 -20.09 -26.46
CA MET A 1 -34.00 -19.57 -25.09
C MET A 1 -32.62 -19.44 -24.46
N ILE A 2 -32.11 -18.22 -24.41
CA ILE A 2 -30.80 -17.90 -23.85
C ILE A 2 -30.94 -18.00 -22.33
N GLY A 3 -30.26 -18.99 -21.73
CA GLY A 3 -30.30 -19.26 -20.30
C GLY A 3 -29.67 -18.12 -19.51
N LEU A 4 -30.47 -17.53 -18.62
CA LEU A 4 -30.04 -16.57 -17.61
C LEU A 4 -28.91 -17.19 -16.75
N ALA A 5 -27.67 -16.72 -16.97
CA ALA A 5 -26.57 -16.96 -16.04
C ALA A 5 -26.80 -16.09 -14.80
N TYR A 6 -27.49 -16.65 -13.81
CA TYR A 6 -27.58 -16.06 -12.48
C TYR A 6 -26.25 -16.27 -11.76
N ALA A 7 -25.51 -15.19 -11.54
CA ALA A 7 -24.33 -15.21 -10.68
C ALA A 7 -24.79 -15.38 -9.22
N MET A 8 -24.84 -16.63 -8.74
CA MET A 8 -24.82 -16.93 -7.31
C MET A 8 -23.42 -16.62 -6.77
N GLY A 9 -23.17 -15.34 -6.48
CA GLY A 9 -22.07 -14.94 -5.62
C GLY A 9 -22.50 -15.15 -4.17
N THR A 10 -22.31 -16.35 -3.64
CA THR A 10 -22.47 -16.64 -2.21
C THR A 10 -21.37 -15.89 -1.45
N PRO A 11 -21.67 -14.92 -0.58
CA PRO A 11 -20.66 -14.36 0.29
C PRO A 11 -20.35 -15.38 1.39
N PRO A 12 -19.08 -15.60 1.76
CA PRO A 12 -18.76 -16.27 3.01
C PRO A 12 -19.12 -15.31 4.16
N GLY A 13 -20.36 -15.39 4.63
CA GLY A 13 -20.82 -14.72 5.85
C GLY A 13 -22.12 -13.92 5.73
N GLY A 14 -23.24 -14.60 5.99
CA GLY A 14 -24.41 -14.01 6.67
C GLY A 14 -25.47 -13.30 5.80
N ALA A 15 -26.63 -13.92 5.70
CA ALA A 15 -27.87 -13.33 5.19
C ALA A 15 -28.53 -12.37 6.21
N ALA A 16 -29.23 -11.34 5.70
CA ALA A 16 -30.59 -10.89 6.08
C ALA A 16 -30.78 -9.34 6.05
N GLY A 17 -31.88 -8.88 5.42
CA GLY A 17 -32.61 -7.67 5.84
C GLY A 17 -32.54 -6.42 4.93
N GLY A 18 -33.55 -6.26 4.05
CA GLY A 18 -33.76 -5.09 3.19
C GLY A 18 -33.90 -3.76 3.95
N GLY A 19 -33.39 -2.66 3.37
CA GLY A 19 -33.43 -1.30 3.94
C GLY A 19 -32.17 -0.90 4.70
N GLN A 20 -31.76 -1.69 5.70
CA GLN A 20 -30.42 -1.62 6.32
C GLN A 20 -29.33 -2.15 5.36
N SER A 21 -29.77 -2.98 4.42
CA SER A 21 -28.94 -3.70 3.44
C SER A 21 -27.99 -2.82 2.64
N ALA A 22 -28.26 -1.54 2.35
CA ALA A 22 -27.37 -0.72 1.50
C ALA A 22 -26.12 -0.22 2.26
N LEU A 23 -26.29 0.32 3.47
CA LEU A 23 -25.15 0.67 4.32
C LEU A 23 -24.40 -0.58 4.77
N THR A 24 -25.11 -1.63 5.16
CA THR A 24 -24.47 -2.89 5.59
C THR A 24 -23.80 -3.65 4.43
N SER A 25 -24.26 -3.49 3.17
CA SER A 25 -23.56 -4.06 1.99
C SER A 25 -22.35 -3.24 1.54
N LEU A 26 -22.26 -1.97 1.92
CA LEU A 26 -21.04 -1.17 1.72
C LEU A 26 -19.95 -1.48 2.76
N VAL A 27 -20.30 -2.05 3.91
CA VAL A 27 -19.34 -2.43 4.96
C VAL A 27 -18.25 -3.40 4.44
N PRO A 28 -18.58 -4.51 3.75
CA PRO A 28 -17.56 -5.37 3.14
C PRO A 28 -16.63 -4.65 2.16
N LEU A 29 -17.18 -3.74 1.35
CA LEU A 29 -16.42 -2.96 0.36
C LEU A 29 -15.42 -2.02 1.06
N ILE A 30 -15.88 -1.28 2.07
CA ILE A 30 -15.03 -0.37 2.84
C ILE A 30 -13.97 -1.14 3.63
N ILE A 31 -14.31 -2.27 4.25
CA ILE A 31 -13.34 -3.12 4.96
C ILE A 31 -12.25 -3.62 4.00
N MET A 32 -12.62 -4.06 2.80
CA MET A 32 -11.66 -4.51 1.81
C MET A 32 -10.73 -3.37 1.37
N PHE A 33 -11.27 -2.19 1.07
CA PHE A 33 -10.45 -1.01 0.79
C PHE A 33 -9.57 -0.62 1.98
N ALA A 34 -10.07 -0.68 3.21
CA ALA A 34 -9.30 -0.37 4.41
C ALA A 34 -8.14 -1.35 4.61
N ILE A 35 -8.36 -2.65 4.39
CA ILE A 35 -7.32 -3.69 4.48
C ILE A 35 -6.26 -3.44 3.41
N PHE A 36 -6.64 -3.30 2.14
CA PHE A 36 -5.69 -3.04 1.05
C PHE A 36 -4.97 -1.71 1.22
N TYR A 37 -5.66 -0.66 1.64
CA TYR A 37 -5.07 0.64 1.98
C TYR A 37 -4.03 0.49 3.08
N PHE A 38 -4.37 -0.17 4.19
CA PHE A 38 -3.44 -0.31 5.30
C PHE A 38 -2.24 -1.21 4.96
N LEU A 39 -2.47 -2.26 4.17
CA LEU A 39 -1.41 -3.18 3.73
C LEU A 39 -0.49 -2.59 2.66
N LEU A 40 -0.92 -1.67 1.80
CA LEU A 40 -0.06 -1.08 0.76
C LEU A 40 0.48 0.30 1.17
N ILE A 41 -0.37 1.18 1.67
CA ILE A 41 0.02 2.57 1.97
C ILE A 41 0.97 2.65 3.17
N ARG A 42 0.75 1.87 4.23
CA ARG A 42 1.65 1.89 5.40
C ARG A 42 3.07 1.41 5.06
N PRO A 43 3.29 0.27 4.38
CA PRO A 43 4.64 -0.13 4.01
C PRO A 43 5.26 0.76 2.94
N GLN A 44 4.47 1.33 2.01
CA GLN A 44 5.00 2.32 1.06
C GLN A 44 5.52 3.57 1.79
N GLN A 45 4.75 4.12 2.74
CA GLN A 45 5.19 5.24 3.56
C GLN A 45 6.44 4.89 4.38
N LYS A 46 6.54 3.66 4.91
CA LYS A 46 7.72 3.21 5.66
C LYS A 46 8.98 3.18 4.77
N LYS A 47 8.90 2.59 3.57
CA LYS A 47 10.02 2.57 2.61
C LYS A 47 10.45 3.99 2.18
N ALA A 48 9.50 4.88 1.94
CA ALA A 48 9.80 6.27 1.58
C ALA A 48 10.50 7.02 2.73
N LYS A 49 10.05 6.81 3.97
CA LYS A 49 10.70 7.38 5.17
C LYS A 49 12.10 6.81 5.40
N GLU A 50 12.29 5.51 5.23
CA GLU A 50 13.61 4.86 5.35
C GLU A 50 14.58 5.39 4.29
N HIS A 51 14.13 5.57 3.05
CA HIS A 51 14.97 6.14 1.99
C HIS A 51 15.37 7.59 2.30
N LYS A 52 14.42 8.43 2.75
CA LYS A 52 14.72 9.80 3.19
C LYS A 52 15.70 9.82 4.36
N ALA A 53 15.45 9.02 5.40
CA ALA A 53 16.35 8.93 6.55
C ALA A 53 17.76 8.46 6.18
N LEU A 54 17.87 7.57 5.19
CA LEU A 54 19.17 7.15 4.66
C LEU A 54 19.89 8.32 3.99
N LEU A 55 19.19 9.14 3.19
CA LEU A 55 19.76 10.34 2.57
C LEU A 55 20.17 11.39 3.62
N ASP A 56 19.34 11.62 4.63
CA ASP A 56 19.62 12.56 5.72
C ASP A 56 20.83 12.12 6.57
N ALA A 57 21.05 10.82 6.69
CA ALA A 57 22.19 10.27 7.41
C ALA A 57 23.51 10.43 6.63
N LEU A 58 23.47 10.67 5.31
CA LEU A 58 24.67 10.84 4.50
C LEU A 58 25.34 12.18 4.77
N LYS A 59 26.64 12.14 5.06
CA LYS A 59 27.46 13.33 5.27
C LYS A 59 28.61 13.38 4.29
N LYS A 60 29.12 14.60 4.07
CA LYS A 60 30.37 14.81 3.34
C LYS A 60 31.48 13.97 3.99
N GLY A 61 32.09 13.12 3.20
CA GLY A 61 33.18 12.24 3.62
C GLY A 61 32.78 10.78 3.85
N ASP A 62 31.48 10.44 3.83
CA ASP A 62 31.04 9.07 4.02
C ASP A 62 31.39 8.19 2.82
N LYS A 63 31.79 6.95 3.11
CA LYS A 63 31.98 5.91 2.09
C LYS A 63 30.65 5.24 1.83
N VAL A 64 30.19 5.28 0.59
CA VAL A 64 28.88 4.76 0.19
C VAL A 64 29.03 3.77 -0.95
N VAL A 65 28.11 2.82 -1.00
CA VAL A 65 27.95 1.91 -2.13
C VAL A 65 26.63 2.27 -2.80
N THR A 66 26.69 2.64 -4.08
CA THR A 66 25.49 2.96 -4.85
C THR A 66 24.75 1.69 -5.25
N ALA A 67 23.48 1.80 -5.67
CA ALA A 67 22.69 0.67 -6.12
C ALA A 67 23.31 -0.10 -7.32
N GLY A 68 24.21 0.55 -8.07
CA GLY A 68 25.00 -0.07 -9.14
C GLY A 68 26.28 -0.76 -8.69
N GLY A 69 26.56 -0.85 -7.39
CA GLY A 69 27.76 -1.48 -6.83
C GLY A 69 29.02 -0.60 -6.82
N MET A 70 28.89 0.68 -7.16
CA MET A 70 30.05 1.59 -7.16
C MET A 70 30.38 2.03 -5.73
N HIS A 71 31.64 1.89 -5.36
CA HIS A 71 32.17 2.34 -4.08
C HIS A 71 32.72 3.74 -4.24
N GLY A 72 32.22 4.70 -3.46
CA GLY A 72 32.61 6.10 -3.58
C GLY A 72 32.60 6.82 -2.24
N LYS A 73 33.11 8.06 -2.23
CA LYS A 73 33.07 8.96 -1.07
C LYS A 73 32.18 10.15 -1.39
N VAL A 74 31.27 10.50 -0.48
CA VAL A 74 30.35 11.64 -0.65
C VAL A 74 31.15 12.94 -0.58
N THR A 75 31.20 13.72 -1.65
CA THR A 75 31.90 15.02 -1.72
C THR A 75 30.99 16.20 -1.37
N ALA A 76 29.71 16.11 -1.73
CA ALA A 76 28.66 17.05 -1.34
C ALA A 76 27.29 16.36 -1.33
N VAL A 77 26.40 16.83 -0.47
CA VAL A 77 24.99 16.44 -0.42
C VAL A 77 24.22 17.74 -0.67
N GLU A 78 23.43 17.77 -1.75
CA GLU A 78 22.48 18.85 -2.02
C GLU A 78 21.07 18.29 -1.87
N GLU A 79 20.22 19.01 -1.14
CA GLU A 79 18.83 18.66 -0.91
C GLU A 79 17.99 19.32 -2.02
N SER A 80 17.14 18.55 -2.71
CA SER A 80 16.27 19.01 -3.80
C SER A 80 14.80 18.78 -3.48
#